data_AF-A0A353BW31-F1
#
_entry.id   AF-A0A353BW31-F1
#
_cell.length_a   1.000
_cell.length_b   1.000
_cell.length_c   1.000
_cell.angle_alpha   90.00
_cell.angle_beta   90.00
_cell.angle_gamma   90.00
#
_symmetry.space_group_name_H-M   'P 1'
#
loop_
_entity.id
_entity.type
_entity.pdbx_description
1 polymer ?
#
loop_
_entity_poly.entity_id
_entity_poly.type
_entity_poly.pdbx_seq_one_letter_code
_entity_poly.pdbx_strand_id
1 'polypeptide(L)' 'MTMSEVVDKLNKKHDRQDTLQNFSGKLRRESFKYTEVEEILDVIRCRIEWNKK' A
#
# COMPACT_ATOMS: atom_id res chain seq x y z
N MET A 1 -7.63 -1.08 -11.62
CA MET A 1 -6.65 -0.27 -10.88
C MET A 1 -5.31 -0.96 -10.98
N THR A 2 -4.36 -0.30 -11.62
CA THR A 2 -2.97 -0.75 -11.75
C THR A 2 -2.18 -0.36 -10.50
N MET A 3 -1.05 -1.04 -10.25
CA MET A 3 -0.18 -0.73 -9.11
C MET A 3 0.31 0.72 -9.14
N SER A 4 0.59 1.27 -10.33
CA SER A 4 1.01 2.67 -10.51
C SER A 4 -0.08 3.65 -10.07
N GLU A 5 -1.35 3.36 -10.35
CA GLU A 5 -2.47 4.19 -9.89
C GLU A 5 -2.65 4.14 -8.36
N VAL A 6 -2.36 3.00 -7.73
CA VAL A 6 -2.38 2.87 -6.26
C VAL A 6 -1.31 3.78 -5.66
N VAL A 7 -0.08 3.71 -6.16
CA VAL A 7 1.04 4.52 -5.66
C VAL A 7 0.80 6.01 -5.88
N ASP A 8 0.30 6.42 -7.05
CA ASP A 8 -0.03 7.83 -7.32
C ASP A 8 -1.12 8.35 -6.35
N LYS A 9 -2.17 7.56 -6.11
CA LYS A 9 -3.21 7.92 -5.14
C LYS A 9 -2.69 7.93 -3.71
N LEU A 10 -1.83 6.97 -3.33
CA LEU A 10 -1.21 6.90 -2.02
C LEU A 10 -0.37 8.16 -1.76
N ASN A 11 0.47 8.54 -2.73
CA ASN A 11 1.28 9.74 -2.68
C ASN A 11 0.45 11.02 -2.55
N LYS A 12 -0.62 11.14 -3.35
CA LYS A 12 -1.53 12.30 -3.30
C LYS A 12 -2.32 12.39 -1.99
N LYS A 13 -2.73 11.26 -1.43
CA LYS A 13 -3.63 11.23 -0.27
C LYS A 13 -2.89 11.29 1.07
N HIS A 14 -1.69 10.73 1.13
CA HIS A 14 -0.89 10.61 2.35
C HIS A 14 0.40 11.44 2.32
N ASP A 15 0.55 12.35 1.34
CA ASP A 15 1.75 13.19 1.11
C ASP A 15 3.05 12.36 1.06
N ARG A 16 2.95 11.18 0.45
CA ARG A 16 4.06 10.23 0.32
C ARG A 16 4.84 10.51 -0.96
N GLN A 17 6.12 10.14 -0.96
CA GLN A 17 6.98 10.15 -2.14
C GLN A 17 7.46 8.73 -2.47
N ASP A 18 6.57 7.74 -2.42
CA ASP A 18 6.93 6.38 -2.79
C ASP A 18 6.92 6.23 -4.32
N THR A 19 7.92 5.56 -4.88
CA THR A 19 7.93 5.18 -6.30
C THR A 19 7.35 3.78 -6.48
N LEU A 20 6.90 3.47 -7.71
CA LEU A 20 6.44 2.13 -8.05
C LEU A 20 7.50 1.06 -7.74
N GLN A 21 8.78 1.33 -8.01
CA GLN A 21 9.86 0.41 -7.65
C GLN A 21 10.01 0.24 -6.14
N ASN A 22 9.95 1.33 -5.36
CA ASN A 22 10.08 1.24 -3.89
C ASN A 22 8.90 0.47 -3.29
N PHE A 23 7.70 0.73 -3.78
CA PHE A 23 6.48 0.01 -3.38
C PHE A 23 6.57 -1.49 -3.71
N SER A 24 6.92 -1.83 -4.95
CA SER A 24 7.10 -3.23 -5.38
C SER A 24 8.20 -3.93 -4.59
N GLY A 25 9.29 -3.22 -4.29
CA GLY A 25 10.37 -3.70 -3.45
C GLY A 25 9.93 -4.02 -2.02
N LYS A 26 9.15 -3.14 -1.39
CA LYS A 26 8.57 -3.36 -0.05
C LYS A 26 7.58 -4.54 -0.05
N LEU A 27 6.76 -4.66 -1.09
CA LEU A 27 5.81 -5.76 -1.24
C LEU A 27 6.53 -7.10 -1.32
N ARG A 28 7.58 -7.19 -2.14
CA ARG A 28 8.37 -8.41 -2.30
C ARG A 28 9.14 -8.81 -1.03
N ARG A 29 9.53 -7.83 -0.21
CA ARG A 29 10.24 -8.04 1.06
C ARG A 29 9.30 -8.21 2.25
N GLU A 30 7.99 -8.10 2.04
CA GLU A 30 6.97 -8.14 3.09
C GLU A 30 7.26 -7.15 4.23
N SER A 31 7.88 -6.02 3.90
CA SER A 31 8.45 -5.09 4.87
C SER A 31 7.60 -3.85 5.08
N PHE A 32 6.30 -3.93 4.80
CA PHE A 32 5.37 -2.84 5.04
C PHE A 32 5.02 -2.73 6.52
N LYS A 33 5.01 -1.50 7.03
CA LYS A 33 4.44 -1.21 8.36
C LYS A 33 2.92 -1.35 8.31
N TYR A 34 2.31 -1.66 9.45
CA TYR A 34 0.85 -1.75 9.57
C TYR A 34 0.15 -0.49 9.05
N THR A 35 0.66 0.70 9.40
CA THR A 35 0.13 1.99 8.92
C THR A 35 0.20 2.10 7.40
N GLU A 36 1.30 1.66 6.76
CA GLU A 36 1.42 1.66 5.30
C GLU A 36 0.40 0.71 4.66
N VAL A 37 0.18 -0.45 5.27
CA VAL A 37 -0.83 -1.40 4.80
C VAL A 37 -2.23 -0.80 4.92
N GLU A 38 -2.55 -0.10 6.01
CA GLU A 38 -3.83 0.60 6.17
C GLU A 38 -4.04 1.70 5.11
N GLU A 39 -3.03 2.51 4.82
CA GLU A 39 -3.07 3.53 3.77
C GLU A 39 -3.33 2.90 2.39
N ILE A 40 -2.64 1.79 2.10
CA ILE A 40 -2.85 1.03 0.86
C ILE A 40 -4.28 0.50 0.79
N LEU A 41 -4.76 -0.14 1.86
CA LEU A 41 -6.10 -0.70 1.98
C LEU A 41 -7.19 0.36 1.76
N ASP A 42 -6.99 1.57 2.30
CA ASP A 42 -7.89 2.70 2.12
C ASP A 42 -7.93 3.20 0.66
N VAL A 43 -6.79 3.22 -0.04
CA VAL A 43 -6.73 3.56 -1.47
C VAL A 43 -7.42 2.50 -2.33
N ILE A 44 -7.19 1.22 -2.04
CA ILE A 44 -7.73 0.10 -2.82
C ILE A 44 -9.15 -0.31 -2.42
N ARG A 45 -9.69 0.31 -1.36
CA ARG A 45 -11.00 -0.01 -0.75
C ARG A 45 -11.11 -1.48 -0.33
N CYS A 46 -10.03 -2.04 0.20
CA CYS A 46 -10.01 -3.37 0.78
C CYS A 46 -9.92 -3.31 2.30
N ARG A 47 -10.26 -4.41 2.97
CA ARG A 47 -10.08 -4.58 4.41
C ARG A 47 -9.21 -5.81 4.65
N ILE A 48 -8.29 -5.73 5.62
CA ILE A 48 -7.53 -6.89 6.09
C ILE A 48 -8.33 -7.59 7.19
N GLU A 49 -8.45 -8.91 7.09
CA GLU A 49 -9.10 -9.75 8.10
C GLU A 49 -8.10 -10.78 8.62
N TRP A 50 -7.91 -10.78 9.94
CA TRP A 50 -7.07 -11.76 10.61
C TRP A 50 -7.91 -12.99 10.93
N ASN A 51 -7.87 -13.99 10.05
CA ASN A 51 -8.45 -15.29 10.32
C ASN A 51 -7.51 -16.07 11.25
N LYS A 52 -7.80 -16.07 12.55
CA LYS A 52 -7.20 -17.02 13.48
C LYS A 52 -7.77 -18.41 13.15
N LYS A 53 -6.89 -19.41 13.02
CA LYS A 53 -7.29 -20.81 12.97
C LYS A 53 -7.91 -21.25 14.28
#